data_AF-A0A3D5GHH7-F1
#
_entry.id   AF-A0A3D5GHH7-F1
#
_cell.length_a   1.000
_cell.length_b   1.000
_cell.length_c   1.000
_cell.angle_alpha   90.00
_cell.angle_beta   90.00
_cell.angle_gamma   90.00
#
_symmetry.space_group_name_H-M   'P 1'
#
loop_
_entity.id
_entity.type
_entity.pdbx_description
1 polymer ?
#
loop_
_entity_poly.entity_id
_entity_poly.type
_entity_poly.pdbx_seq_one_letter_code
_entity_poly.pdbx_strand_id
1 'polypeptide(L)'
;MTDGLGCSRFVVWDSTGSRVNWDGHFVDWNGYAESRGATSLLRHVEVNAEEIRDRYLTWVDELGESRIGGRRIVDRMAVGSTGFSIWWMSSIVEKSFWNTSTMATVVRLIALDGLIARGEPETVTVVSDRKEVRRAVRRLCELREIPCSTERAGVEAFGVRFRRWIFGLLPRPIQALRALIDYAVRGRPVRGRRPRQWDDSASSLFLLSCFGHLNSKEAAAGRFDSRYWQGLYEVFRESGVTTNWLQYFATSADVPDLATASSWIDKIDANSEDQGNHVLLESYASPRLHARALWRWICQLPSMVPLRALARPGFGPDLHAILWPVVREEWLDDLRGARSMNHQLWLAVFEAACGDLPHQRRGLYLYEGASWERAFVHAWRSAGHGE
;
A
#
# COMPACT_ATOMS: atom_id res chain seq x y z
N MET A 1 14.71 4.00 32.74
CA MET A 1 15.05 5.29 33.36
C MET A 1 14.19 6.34 32.68
N THR A 2 12.99 6.57 33.21
CA THR A 2 11.96 7.45 32.66
C THR A 2 11.38 8.22 33.83
N ASP A 3 12.07 9.28 34.24
CA ASP A 3 11.49 10.30 35.10
C ASP A 3 10.42 11.05 34.30
N GLY A 4 9.30 11.34 34.96
CA GLY A 4 8.03 11.71 34.38
C GLY A 4 8.10 12.79 33.29
N LEU A 5 7.30 12.58 32.24
CA LEU A 5 6.93 13.59 31.25
C LEU A 5 6.03 14.67 31.90
N GLY A 6 6.46 15.27 33.01
CA GLY A 6 5.74 16.33 33.72
C GLY A 6 5.96 17.70 33.07
N CYS A 7 5.76 17.80 31.75
CA CYS A 7 5.92 19.06 31.02
C CYS A 7 4.55 19.62 30.65
N SER A 8 4.28 20.88 31.05
CA SER A 8 3.00 21.56 30.78
C SER A 8 2.70 21.77 29.29
N ARG A 9 3.70 21.67 28.41
CA ARG A 9 3.53 21.95 26.99
C ARG A 9 4.25 20.95 26.10
N PHE A 10 3.50 20.33 25.19
CA PHE A 10 4.04 19.48 24.13
C PHE A 10 4.09 20.24 22.79
N VAL A 11 5.19 20.10 22.07
CA VAL A 11 5.37 20.63 20.71
C VAL A 11 5.58 19.47 19.75
N VAL A 12 4.53 19.10 19.01
CA VAL A 12 4.59 18.06 17.97
C VAL A 12 5.27 18.66 16.74
N TRP A 13 6.48 18.18 16.45
CA TRP A 13 7.39 18.76 15.46
C TRP A 13 7.49 17.87 14.21
N ASP A 14 6.72 18.21 13.18
CA ASP A 14 6.76 17.58 11.84
C ASP A 14 7.41 18.54 10.84
N SER A 15 8.71 18.81 11.07
CA SER A 15 9.54 19.66 10.23
C SER A 15 11.02 19.29 10.34
N THR A 16 11.78 19.52 9.28
CA THR A 16 13.25 19.44 9.29
C THR A 16 13.92 20.77 9.65
N GLY A 17 13.12 21.84 9.86
CA GLY A 17 13.60 23.17 10.21
C GLY A 17 14.10 23.27 11.66
N SER A 18 14.69 24.43 11.98
CA SER A 18 15.20 24.75 13.31
C SER A 18 14.08 24.87 14.36
N ARG A 19 14.34 24.38 15.58
CA ARG A 19 13.42 24.40 16.74
C ARG A 19 13.54 25.67 17.60
N VAL A 20 14.45 26.59 17.26
CA VAL A 20 14.94 27.68 18.13
C VAL A 20 13.85 28.64 18.65
N ASN A 21 12.67 28.70 18.01
CA ASN A 21 11.59 29.61 18.40
C ASN A 21 10.46 28.95 19.21
N TRP A 22 10.69 27.77 19.79
CA TRP A 22 9.65 26.99 20.46
C TRP A 22 10.10 26.55 21.83
N ASP A 23 9.26 26.81 22.83
CA ASP A 23 9.43 26.34 24.20
C ASP A 23 8.45 25.19 24.50
N GLY A 24 8.94 24.16 25.19
CA GLY A 24 8.17 22.98 25.59
C GLY A 24 8.91 21.67 25.34
N HIS A 25 8.26 20.55 25.64
CA HIS A 25 8.77 19.23 25.33
C HIS A 25 8.47 18.87 23.88
N PHE A 26 9.51 18.62 23.09
CA PHE A 26 9.36 18.31 21.67
C PHE A 26 8.98 16.85 21.46
N VAL A 27 7.94 16.59 20.67
CA VAL A 27 7.63 15.27 20.13
C VAL A 27 8.05 15.26 18.67
N ASP A 28 9.22 14.70 18.39
CA ASP A 28 9.81 14.67 17.06
C ASP A 28 9.10 13.64 16.17
N TRP A 29 8.43 14.11 15.11
CA TRP A 29 7.61 13.29 14.23
C TRP A 29 8.43 12.37 13.32
N ASN A 30 9.64 12.80 12.91
CA ASN A 30 10.43 12.14 11.88
C ASN A 30 11.84 11.73 12.33
N GLY A 31 12.35 12.28 13.43
CA GLY A 31 13.68 11.98 13.95
C GLY A 31 13.69 10.92 15.06
N TYR A 32 14.88 10.39 15.33
CA TYR A 32 15.17 9.43 16.43
C TYR A 32 15.86 10.08 17.64
N ALA A 33 15.95 11.41 17.66
CA ALA A 33 16.61 12.16 18.72
C ALA A 33 15.82 12.06 20.03
N GLU A 34 16.52 11.71 21.11
CA GLU A 34 16.01 11.64 22.48
C GLU A 34 16.82 12.57 23.37
N SER A 35 16.16 13.34 24.23
CA SER A 35 16.79 14.22 25.21
C SER A 35 15.82 14.54 26.35
N ARG A 36 16.26 15.24 27.39
CA ARG A 36 15.38 15.69 28.48
C ARG A 36 14.19 16.55 28.01
N GLY A 37 14.30 17.23 26.87
CA GLY A 37 13.25 18.08 26.32
C GLY A 37 12.74 17.61 24.95
N ALA A 38 13.07 16.39 24.52
CA ALA A 38 12.60 15.87 23.25
C ALA A 38 12.44 14.34 23.28
N THR A 39 11.32 13.85 22.76
CA THR A 39 11.04 12.43 22.55
C THR A 39 10.80 12.15 21.08
N SER A 40 11.38 11.05 20.58
CA SER A 40 11.16 10.56 19.24
C SER A 40 9.87 9.78 19.16
N LEU A 41 8.98 10.21 18.27
CA LEU A 41 7.75 9.48 17.97
C LEU A 41 8.04 8.14 17.28
N LEU A 42 9.10 8.07 16.47
CA LEU A 42 9.52 6.83 15.80
C LEU A 42 10.07 5.80 16.78
N ARG A 43 10.93 6.21 17.72
CA ARG A 43 11.39 5.32 18.79
C ARG A 43 10.21 4.84 19.64
N HIS A 44 9.26 5.73 19.93
CA HIS A 44 8.07 5.35 20.67
C HIS A 44 7.23 4.29 19.94
N VAL A 45 7.11 4.42 18.61
CA VAL A 45 6.46 3.40 17.77
C VAL A 45 7.16 2.05 17.87
N GLU A 46 8.50 2.02 17.81
CA GLU A 46 9.26 0.77 17.90
C GLU A 46 9.12 0.09 19.26
N VAL A 47 9.22 0.87 20.34
CA VAL A 47 9.13 0.35 21.71
C VAL A 47 7.73 -0.18 22.03
N ASN A 48 6.68 0.40 21.43
CA ASN A 48 5.28 0.03 21.69
C ASN A 48 4.63 -0.64 20.46
N ALA A 49 5.42 -1.32 19.62
CA ALA A 49 5.01 -1.78 18.30
C ALA A 49 3.82 -2.75 18.36
N GLU A 50 3.76 -3.64 19.36
CA GLU A 50 2.67 -4.60 19.54
C GLU A 50 1.35 -3.90 19.86
N GLU A 51 1.34 -3.04 20.88
CA GLU A 51 0.14 -2.26 21.26
C GLU A 51 -0.38 -1.41 20.09
N ILE A 52 0.52 -0.73 19.38
CA ILE A 52 0.14 0.13 18.25
C ILE A 52 -0.41 -0.70 17.09
N ARG A 53 0.20 -1.87 16.82
CA ARG A 53 -0.29 -2.81 15.81
C ARG A 53 -1.70 -3.28 16.16
N ASP A 54 -1.95 -3.68 17.39
CA ASP A 54 -3.25 -4.18 17.84
C ASP A 54 -4.33 -3.11 17.72
N ARG A 55 -4.03 -1.87 18.13
CA ARG A 55 -4.94 -0.73 17.98
C ARG A 55 -5.24 -0.43 16.51
N TYR A 56 -4.24 -0.47 15.65
CA TYR A 56 -4.42 -0.26 14.21
C TYR A 56 -5.26 -1.38 13.57
N LEU A 57 -4.97 -2.65 13.87
CA LEU A 57 -5.71 -3.79 13.34
C LEU A 57 -7.16 -3.82 13.84
N THR A 58 -7.39 -3.49 15.11
CA THR A 58 -8.74 -3.36 15.69
C THR A 58 -9.52 -2.28 14.96
N TRP A 59 -8.93 -1.09 14.73
CA TRP A 59 -9.59 -0.03 13.97
C TRP A 59 -9.94 -0.46 12.54
N VAL A 60 -9.05 -1.17 11.85
CA VAL A 60 -9.31 -1.69 10.51
C VAL A 60 -10.46 -2.70 10.52
N ASP A 61 -10.46 -3.63 11.47
CA ASP A 61 -11.49 -4.67 11.59
C ASP A 61 -12.87 -4.07 11.89
N GLU A 62 -12.97 -3.26 12.94
CA GLU A 62 -14.21 -2.60 13.37
C GLU A 62 -14.77 -1.67 12.27
N LEU A 63 -13.90 -0.99 11.52
CA LEU A 63 -14.32 -0.17 10.39
C LEU A 63 -14.82 -1.02 9.23
N GLY A 64 -14.23 -2.19 8.97
CA GLY A 64 -14.71 -3.14 7.95
C GLY A 64 -16.08 -3.73 8.29
N GLU A 65 -16.30 -4.06 9.57
CA GLU A 65 -17.55 -4.64 10.09
C GLU A 65 -18.65 -3.60 10.31
N SER A 66 -18.29 -2.33 10.45
CA SER A 66 -19.24 -1.22 10.58
C SER A 66 -20.29 -1.21 9.47
N ARG A 67 -21.54 -0.93 9.83
CA ARG A 67 -22.69 -1.03 8.93
C ARG A 67 -23.18 0.33 8.47
N ILE A 68 -23.40 0.44 7.16
CA ILE A 68 -24.12 1.57 6.55
C ILE A 68 -25.36 0.97 5.89
N GLY A 69 -26.55 1.48 6.23
CA GLY A 69 -27.81 0.97 5.69
C GLY A 69 -27.93 -0.56 5.81
N GLY A 70 -27.62 -1.11 6.98
CA GLY A 70 -27.72 -2.54 7.30
C GLY A 70 -26.64 -3.46 6.72
N ARG A 71 -25.79 -3.01 5.80
CA ARG A 71 -24.71 -3.81 5.19
C ARG A 71 -23.34 -3.39 5.71
N ARG A 72 -22.47 -4.37 5.99
CA ARG A 72 -21.08 -4.11 6.40
C ARG A 72 -20.31 -3.43 5.29
N ILE A 73 -19.29 -2.65 5.64
CA ILE A 73 -18.44 -1.96 4.65
C ILE A 73 -17.70 -2.97 3.79
N VAL A 74 -17.16 -4.05 4.40
CA VAL A 74 -16.50 -5.13 3.65
C VAL A 74 -17.42 -5.75 2.60
N ASP A 75 -18.69 -6.02 2.92
CA ASP A 75 -19.65 -6.61 1.97
C ASP A 75 -20.04 -5.63 0.87
N ARG A 76 -20.13 -4.32 1.18
CA ARG A 76 -20.46 -3.28 0.19
C ARG A 76 -19.39 -3.13 -0.88
N MET A 77 -18.16 -3.51 -0.56
CA MET A 77 -17.01 -3.46 -1.47
C MET A 77 -16.75 -4.81 -2.16
N ALA A 78 -17.66 -5.77 -2.06
CA ALA A 78 -17.60 -7.02 -2.81
C ALA A 78 -17.62 -6.77 -4.33
N VAL A 79 -16.89 -7.60 -5.08
CA VAL A 79 -16.77 -7.51 -6.54
C VAL A 79 -17.65 -8.57 -7.20
N GLY A 80 -18.90 -8.21 -7.50
CA GLY A 80 -19.85 -9.13 -8.14
C GLY A 80 -19.97 -10.44 -7.36
N SER A 81 -19.88 -11.57 -8.06
CA SER A 81 -19.97 -12.92 -7.50
C SER A 81 -18.61 -13.58 -7.26
N THR A 82 -17.50 -12.83 -7.22
CA THR A 82 -16.16 -13.43 -7.03
C THR A 82 -15.94 -13.95 -5.61
N GLY A 83 -16.75 -13.52 -4.64
CA GLY A 83 -16.48 -13.76 -3.21
C GLY A 83 -15.33 -12.91 -2.65
N PHE A 84 -14.76 -11.99 -3.46
CA PHE A 84 -13.71 -11.08 -3.03
C PHE A 84 -14.26 -9.67 -2.77
N SER A 85 -13.68 -8.99 -1.78
CA SER A 85 -13.95 -7.58 -1.49
C SER A 85 -12.69 -6.74 -1.65
N ILE A 86 -12.79 -5.67 -2.44
CA ILE A 86 -11.68 -4.71 -2.60
C ILE A 86 -11.46 -3.86 -1.34
N TRP A 87 -12.28 -4.02 -0.30
CA TRP A 87 -11.97 -3.51 1.04
C TRP A 87 -10.54 -3.90 1.46
N TRP A 88 -10.18 -5.17 1.23
CA TRP A 88 -8.87 -5.71 1.58
C TRP A 88 -7.71 -5.12 0.77
N MET A 89 -8.01 -4.45 -0.34
CA MET A 89 -7.03 -3.74 -1.16
C MET A 89 -6.96 -2.24 -0.84
N SER A 90 -7.88 -1.71 -0.02
CA SER A 90 -7.95 -0.27 0.26
C SER A 90 -6.72 0.26 0.97
N SER A 91 -6.48 1.57 0.82
CA SER A 91 -5.42 2.31 1.53
C SER A 91 -5.49 2.20 3.06
N ILE A 92 -6.68 1.93 3.61
CA ILE A 92 -6.89 1.71 5.04
C ILE A 92 -6.26 0.37 5.49
N VAL A 93 -6.36 -0.66 4.66
CA VAL A 93 -5.90 -2.03 4.96
C VAL A 93 -4.43 -2.25 4.56
N GLU A 94 -3.99 -1.58 3.49
CA GLU A 94 -2.64 -1.69 2.93
C GLU A 94 -1.56 -1.29 3.95
N LYS A 95 -0.53 -2.14 4.08
CA LYS A 95 0.56 -1.99 5.06
C LYS A 95 1.91 -1.69 4.39
N SER A 96 1.94 -1.58 3.07
CA SER A 96 3.15 -1.25 2.33
C SER A 96 3.59 0.19 2.59
N PHE A 97 4.79 0.33 3.14
CA PHE A 97 5.44 1.62 3.37
C PHE A 97 5.74 2.37 2.06
N TRP A 98 5.97 1.62 0.97
CA TRP A 98 6.29 2.17 -0.36
C TRP A 98 5.07 2.78 -1.05
N ASN A 99 3.92 2.11 -0.97
CA ASN A 99 2.73 2.52 -1.70
C ASN A 99 1.92 3.61 -0.98
N THR A 100 1.99 3.63 0.36
CA THR A 100 1.03 4.41 1.16
C THR A 100 1.68 5.02 2.41
N SER A 101 2.10 6.29 2.29
CA SER A 101 2.65 7.07 3.42
C SER A 101 1.64 7.32 4.57
N THR A 102 0.36 7.09 4.31
CA THR A 102 -0.73 7.22 5.27
C THR A 102 -0.60 6.25 6.43
N MET A 103 -0.19 4.99 6.17
CA MET A 103 -0.02 3.99 7.24
C MET A 103 0.97 4.51 8.29
N ALA A 104 2.14 4.97 7.85
CA ALA A 104 3.16 5.48 8.74
C ALA A 104 2.68 6.73 9.53
N THR A 105 1.77 7.53 8.96
CA THR A 105 1.14 8.65 9.65
C THR A 105 0.13 8.18 10.69
N VAL A 106 -0.69 7.17 10.36
CA VAL A 106 -1.67 6.56 11.27
C VAL A 106 -0.98 5.99 12.50
N VAL A 107 0.09 5.21 12.31
CA VAL A 107 0.89 4.64 13.41
C VAL A 107 1.47 5.70 14.32
N ARG A 108 2.01 6.79 13.73
CA ARG A 108 2.50 7.94 14.50
C ARG A 108 1.40 8.64 15.30
N LEU A 109 0.18 8.75 14.76
CA LEU A 109 -0.95 9.32 15.50
C LEU A 109 -1.38 8.44 16.69
N ILE A 110 -1.38 7.12 16.51
CA ILE A 110 -1.67 6.17 17.61
C ILE A 110 -0.59 6.27 18.69
N ALA A 111 0.67 6.34 18.29
CA ALA A 111 1.80 6.56 19.20
C ALA A 111 1.70 7.90 19.95
N LEU A 112 1.33 8.97 19.24
CA LEU A 112 1.17 10.30 19.84
C LEU A 112 0.05 10.31 20.87
N ASP A 113 -1.07 9.65 20.58
CA ASP A 113 -2.15 9.49 21.54
C ASP A 113 -1.67 8.81 22.84
N GLY A 114 -0.87 7.74 22.73
CA GLY A 114 -0.25 7.09 23.89
C GLY A 114 0.74 7.97 24.65
N LEU A 115 1.50 8.84 23.96
CA LEU A 115 2.38 9.82 24.61
C LEU A 115 1.61 10.91 25.36
N ILE A 116 0.56 11.46 24.74
CA ILE A 116 -0.30 12.48 25.36
C ILE A 116 -1.02 11.88 26.57
N ALA A 117 -1.49 10.63 26.48
CA ALA A 117 -2.12 9.93 27.60
C ALA A 117 -1.19 9.76 28.82
N ARG A 118 0.11 9.57 28.58
CA ARG A 118 1.10 9.36 29.64
C ARG A 118 1.66 10.65 30.21
N GLY A 119 1.80 11.68 29.37
CA GLY A 119 2.37 12.96 29.76
C GLY A 119 1.37 13.97 30.30
N GLU A 120 0.09 13.83 29.95
CA GLU A 120 -1.00 14.75 30.33
C GLU A 120 -0.62 16.24 30.21
N PRO A 121 -0.15 16.69 29.04
CA PRO A 121 0.28 18.08 28.88
C PRO A 121 -0.90 19.05 29.00
N GLU A 122 -0.68 20.22 29.61
CA GLU A 122 -1.68 21.28 29.70
C GLU A 122 -2.00 21.88 28.32
N THR A 123 -1.03 21.90 27.41
CA THR A 123 -1.21 22.40 26.04
C THR A 123 -0.42 21.61 25.02
N VAL A 124 -0.97 21.52 23.80
CA VAL A 124 -0.29 20.91 22.64
C VAL A 124 -0.19 21.92 21.50
N THR A 125 1.01 22.09 20.96
CA THR A 125 1.23 22.83 19.71
C THR A 125 1.69 21.86 18.62
N VAL A 126 0.98 21.82 17.49
CA VAL A 126 1.42 21.03 16.32
C VAL A 126 2.00 21.92 15.24
N VAL A 127 3.26 21.68 14.90
CA VAL A 127 4.01 22.37 13.84
C VAL A 127 4.20 21.41 12.68
N SER A 128 3.46 21.62 11.60
CA SER A 128 3.50 20.76 10.41
C SER A 128 3.03 21.53 9.19
N ASP A 129 3.59 21.30 8.01
CA ASP A 129 3.01 21.83 6.76
C ASP A 129 1.80 21.03 6.28
N ARG A 130 1.62 19.80 6.79
CA ARG A 130 0.55 18.88 6.43
C ARG A 130 -0.76 19.21 7.15
N LYS A 131 -1.76 19.67 6.39
CA LYS A 131 -3.06 20.13 6.93
C LYS A 131 -3.85 18.97 7.56
N GLU A 132 -3.66 17.76 7.07
CA GLU A 132 -4.25 16.52 7.57
C GLU A 132 -3.69 16.15 8.95
N VAL A 133 -2.37 16.25 9.16
CA VAL A 133 -1.72 16.00 10.45
C VAL A 133 -2.20 17.02 11.48
N ARG A 134 -2.15 18.32 11.15
CA ARG A 134 -2.64 19.37 12.06
C ARG A 134 -4.11 19.16 12.47
N ARG A 135 -4.96 18.67 11.55
CA ARG A 135 -6.36 18.36 11.85
C ARG A 135 -6.52 17.12 12.72
N ALA A 136 -5.73 16.07 12.47
CA ALA A 136 -5.75 14.85 13.27
C ALA A 136 -5.30 15.12 14.72
N VAL A 137 -4.17 15.83 14.89
CA VAL A 137 -3.66 16.18 16.22
C VAL A 137 -4.64 17.09 16.98
N ARG A 138 -5.26 18.07 16.30
CA ARG A 138 -6.30 18.90 16.93
C ARG A 138 -7.46 18.05 17.44
N ARG A 139 -7.98 17.12 16.63
CA ARG A 139 -9.08 16.24 17.04
C ARG A 139 -8.70 15.33 18.22
N LEU A 140 -7.46 14.82 18.20
CA LEU A 140 -6.91 14.07 19.31
C LEU A 140 -6.92 14.89 20.61
N CYS A 141 -6.50 16.15 20.55
CA CYS A 141 -6.51 17.04 21.71
C CYS A 141 -7.94 17.41 22.14
N GLU A 142 -8.85 17.67 21.20
CA GLU A 142 -10.27 17.94 21.47
C GLU A 142 -10.93 16.77 22.23
N LEU A 143 -10.65 15.52 21.85
CA LEU A 143 -11.17 14.34 22.54
C LEU A 143 -10.62 14.15 23.97
N ARG A 144 -9.45 14.71 24.25
CA ARG A 144 -8.80 14.69 25.57
C ARG A 144 -9.00 15.99 26.35
N GLU A 145 -9.81 16.91 25.83
CA GLU A 145 -10.06 18.23 26.43
C GLU A 145 -8.78 19.08 26.64
N ILE A 146 -7.76 18.88 25.79
CA ILE A 146 -6.49 19.60 25.85
C ILE A 146 -6.49 20.77 24.85
N PRO A 147 -6.19 22.01 25.28
CA PRO A 147 -5.98 23.14 24.37
C PRO A 147 -4.92 22.86 23.30
N CYS A 148 -5.29 23.05 22.03
CA CYS A 148 -4.43 22.77 20.89
C CYS A 148 -4.25 23.97 19.97
N SER A 149 -3.00 24.39 19.76
CA SER A 149 -2.62 25.37 18.73
C SER A 149 -1.96 24.69 17.54
N THR A 150 -2.11 25.28 16.34
CA THR A 150 -1.62 24.66 15.10
C THR A 150 -0.87 25.66 14.25
N GLU A 151 0.33 25.30 13.83
CA GLU A 151 1.27 26.20 13.17
C GLU A 151 1.86 25.52 11.93
N ARG A 152 2.20 26.33 10.92
CA ARG A 152 2.85 25.81 9.71
C ARG A 152 4.35 25.80 9.92
N ALA A 153 5.02 24.78 9.38
CA ALA A 153 6.47 24.71 9.42
C ALA A 153 7.10 25.72 8.44
N GLY A 154 6.42 26.03 7.34
CA GLY A 154 6.87 27.00 6.34
C GLY A 154 7.99 26.50 5.43
N VAL A 155 8.17 25.17 5.33
CA VAL A 155 9.27 24.51 4.61
C VAL A 155 8.81 23.93 3.27
N GLU A 156 7.51 23.75 3.03
CA GLU A 156 6.99 23.20 1.76
C GLU A 156 7.27 24.11 0.55
N ALA A 157 8.04 23.58 -0.42
CA ALA A 157 8.36 24.29 -1.65
C ALA A 157 7.12 24.59 -2.51
N PHE A 158 7.09 25.76 -3.15
CA PHE A 158 5.99 26.22 -3.99
C PHE A 158 5.62 25.22 -5.10
N GLY A 159 6.61 24.62 -5.76
CA GLY A 159 6.40 23.65 -6.85
C GLY A 159 5.64 22.40 -6.41
N VAL A 160 5.94 21.89 -5.21
CA VAL A 160 5.23 20.74 -4.61
C VAL A 160 3.77 21.10 -4.34
N ARG A 161 3.54 22.28 -3.77
CA ARG A 161 2.20 22.80 -3.48
C ARG A 161 1.37 22.99 -4.76
N PHE A 162 1.98 23.54 -5.80
CA PHE A 162 1.33 23.77 -7.09
C PHE A 162 0.97 22.47 -7.80
N ARG A 163 1.89 21.50 -7.81
CA ARG A 163 1.64 20.15 -8.34
C ARG A 163 0.45 19.50 -7.64
N ARG A 164 0.42 19.49 -6.30
CA ARG A 164 -0.70 18.94 -5.51
C ARG A 164 -2.04 19.60 -5.88
N TRP A 165 -2.03 20.92 -6.10
CA TRP A 165 -3.23 21.65 -6.50
C TRP A 165 -3.74 21.21 -7.89
N ILE A 166 -2.87 21.15 -8.89
CA ILE A 166 -3.26 20.70 -10.25
C ILE A 166 -3.83 19.29 -10.24
N PHE A 167 -3.14 18.34 -9.58
CA PHE A 167 -3.61 16.96 -9.50
C PHE A 167 -4.93 16.84 -8.72
N GLY A 168 -5.18 17.75 -7.77
CA GLY A 168 -6.44 17.84 -7.04
C GLY A 168 -7.63 18.37 -7.85
N LEU A 169 -7.40 19.04 -8.98
CA LEU A 169 -8.47 19.56 -9.86
C LEU A 169 -9.09 18.47 -10.74
N LEU A 170 -8.33 17.43 -11.09
CA LEU A 170 -8.81 16.37 -11.97
C LEU A 170 -9.81 15.47 -11.22
N PRO A 171 -11.08 15.38 -11.65
CA PRO A 171 -12.06 14.51 -10.99
C PRO A 171 -11.56 13.06 -10.92
N ARG A 172 -11.68 12.45 -9.74
CA ARG A 172 -11.24 11.06 -9.49
C ARG A 172 -11.70 10.03 -10.54
N PRO A 173 -12.96 10.05 -11.02
CA PRO A 173 -13.37 9.16 -12.11
C PRO A 173 -12.52 9.28 -13.38
N ILE A 174 -12.03 10.48 -13.71
CA ILE A 174 -11.15 10.68 -14.86
C ILE A 174 -9.76 10.12 -14.58
N GLN A 175 -9.28 10.22 -13.33
CA GLN A 175 -8.02 9.57 -12.91
C GLN A 175 -8.13 8.05 -13.02
N ALA A 176 -9.29 7.46 -12.68
CA ALA A 176 -9.57 6.05 -12.85
C ALA A 176 -9.48 5.62 -14.32
N LEU A 177 -10.14 6.36 -15.23
CA LEU A 177 -10.08 6.09 -16.67
C LEU A 177 -8.67 6.26 -17.24
N ARG A 178 -7.93 7.28 -16.79
CA ARG A 178 -6.52 7.47 -17.14
C ARG A 178 -5.67 6.28 -16.69
N ALA A 179 -5.85 5.78 -15.46
CA ALA A 179 -5.12 4.62 -14.97
C ALA A 179 -5.36 3.37 -15.84
N LEU A 180 -6.61 3.16 -16.28
CA LEU A 180 -6.95 2.09 -17.23
C LEU A 180 -6.22 2.24 -18.58
N ILE A 181 -6.20 3.46 -19.13
CA ILE A 181 -5.52 3.76 -20.40
C ILE A 181 -4.01 3.57 -20.24
N ASP A 182 -3.43 4.13 -19.17
CA ASP A 182 -2.00 4.05 -18.87
C ASP A 182 -1.57 2.58 -18.74
N TYR A 183 -2.34 1.75 -18.03
CA TYR A 183 -2.08 0.30 -17.92
C TYR A 183 -2.15 -0.39 -19.30
N ALA A 184 -3.19 -0.11 -20.09
CA ALA A 184 -3.36 -0.70 -21.43
C ALA A 184 -2.27 -0.29 -22.42
N VAL A 185 -1.76 0.95 -22.34
CA VAL A 185 -0.68 1.46 -23.19
C VAL A 185 0.65 0.87 -22.77
N ARG A 186 0.96 0.86 -21.45
CA ARG A 186 2.20 0.30 -20.91
C ARG A 186 2.34 -1.18 -21.23
N GLY A 187 1.26 -1.96 -21.12
CA GLY A 187 1.26 -3.40 -21.39
C GLY A 187 1.40 -3.80 -22.87
N ARG A 188 1.37 -2.87 -23.83
CA ARG A 188 1.42 -3.19 -25.27
C ARG A 188 2.62 -4.05 -25.71
N PRO A 189 3.87 -3.83 -25.24
CA PRO A 189 5.03 -4.58 -25.70
C PRO A 189 4.98 -6.09 -25.37
N VAL A 190 4.28 -6.45 -24.30
CA VAL A 190 4.24 -7.81 -23.73
C VAL A 190 2.89 -8.50 -23.94
N ARG A 191 1.91 -7.78 -24.51
CA ARG A 191 0.55 -8.26 -24.64
C ARG A 191 0.47 -9.55 -25.46
N GLY A 192 -0.10 -10.59 -24.87
CA GLY A 192 -0.27 -11.88 -25.51
C GLY A 192 1.00 -12.74 -25.60
N ARG A 193 2.14 -12.27 -25.05
CA ARG A 193 3.35 -13.08 -24.88
C ARG A 193 3.12 -14.05 -23.73
N ARG A 194 2.61 -15.24 -24.05
CA ARG A 194 2.41 -16.31 -23.08
C ARG A 194 3.66 -17.18 -22.98
N PRO A 195 3.88 -17.86 -21.84
CA PRO A 195 4.91 -18.88 -21.75
C PRO A 195 4.68 -19.95 -22.82
N ARG A 196 5.76 -20.59 -23.26
CA ARG A 196 5.65 -21.79 -24.11
C ARG A 196 5.00 -22.95 -23.36
N GLN A 197 5.36 -23.14 -22.09
CA GLN A 197 4.77 -24.14 -21.19
C GLN A 197 5.13 -23.80 -19.74
N TRP A 198 4.18 -23.96 -18.82
CA TRP A 198 4.46 -23.94 -17.37
C TRP A 198 4.87 -25.34 -16.92
N ASP A 199 5.76 -25.43 -15.94
CA ASP A 199 6.10 -26.72 -15.33
C ASP A 199 4.96 -27.18 -14.40
N ASP A 200 4.34 -28.30 -14.74
CA ASP A 200 3.23 -28.92 -14.00
C ASP A 200 3.68 -30.10 -13.11
N SER A 201 4.99 -30.31 -12.95
CA SER A 201 5.54 -31.35 -12.10
C SER A 201 5.14 -31.15 -10.65
N ALA A 202 4.96 -32.27 -9.95
CA ALA A 202 4.57 -32.28 -8.54
C ALA A 202 5.59 -31.60 -7.60
N SER A 203 6.83 -31.41 -8.08
CA SER A 203 7.94 -30.77 -7.37
C SER A 203 8.15 -29.30 -7.76
N SER A 204 7.40 -28.78 -8.75
CA SER A 204 7.58 -27.41 -9.20
C SER A 204 7.14 -26.41 -8.13
N LEU A 205 7.90 -25.33 -8.03
CA LEU A 205 7.63 -24.22 -7.14
C LEU A 205 7.18 -23.03 -7.96
N PHE A 206 6.04 -22.45 -7.59
CA PHE A 206 5.61 -21.19 -8.18
C PHE A 206 6.13 -20.02 -7.36
N LEU A 207 6.63 -18.97 -8.01
CA LEU A 207 7.10 -17.75 -7.38
C LEU A 207 6.48 -16.53 -8.05
N LEU A 208 5.84 -15.67 -7.26
CA LEU A 208 5.43 -14.34 -7.65
C LEU A 208 6.47 -13.31 -7.19
N SER A 209 7.10 -12.64 -8.16
CA SER A 209 8.23 -11.75 -7.91
C SER A 209 8.10 -10.41 -8.63
N CYS A 210 8.86 -9.42 -8.16
CA CYS A 210 9.00 -8.11 -8.76
C CYS A 210 10.11 -8.09 -9.81
N PHE A 211 9.79 -7.74 -11.05
CA PHE A 211 10.76 -7.54 -12.13
C PHE A 211 11.16 -6.06 -12.23
N GLY A 212 12.06 -5.66 -11.33
CA GLY A 212 12.57 -4.28 -11.27
C GLY A 212 13.77 -4.12 -10.34
N HIS A 213 13.89 -5.00 -9.34
CA HIS A 213 14.99 -5.04 -8.38
C HIS A 213 15.96 -6.18 -8.68
N LEU A 214 16.52 -6.16 -9.89
CA LEU A 214 17.40 -7.19 -10.44
C LEU A 214 18.76 -6.60 -10.82
N ASN A 215 19.78 -7.46 -10.88
CA ASN A 215 21.08 -7.05 -11.39
C ASN A 215 21.00 -6.88 -12.92
N SER A 216 21.06 -5.63 -13.38
CA SER A 216 20.87 -5.29 -14.79
C SER A 216 21.92 -5.91 -15.71
N LYS A 217 23.14 -6.11 -15.23
CA LYS A 217 24.20 -6.78 -16.01
C LYS A 217 23.92 -8.26 -16.18
N GLU A 218 23.53 -8.95 -15.11
CA GLU A 218 23.18 -10.38 -15.15
C GLU A 218 21.93 -10.61 -16.00
N ALA A 219 20.88 -9.81 -15.80
CA ALA A 219 19.63 -9.92 -16.57
C ALA A 219 19.85 -9.65 -18.07
N ALA A 220 20.66 -8.64 -18.41
CA ALA A 220 21.02 -8.38 -19.80
C ALA A 220 21.84 -9.52 -20.43
N ALA A 221 22.57 -10.29 -19.62
CA ALA A 221 23.32 -11.49 -20.00
C ALA A 221 22.47 -12.78 -19.97
N GLY A 222 21.18 -12.70 -19.64
CA GLY A 222 20.26 -13.85 -19.62
C GLY A 222 20.24 -14.63 -18.31
N ARG A 223 20.65 -14.01 -17.19
CA ARG A 223 20.56 -14.60 -15.84
C ARG A 223 19.62 -13.80 -14.96
N PHE A 224 18.66 -14.48 -14.36
CA PHE A 224 17.76 -13.90 -13.39
C PHE A 224 18.42 -13.88 -12.01
N ASP A 225 18.86 -12.69 -11.60
CA ASP A 225 19.38 -12.44 -10.25
C ASP A 225 18.57 -11.31 -9.59
N SER A 226 17.57 -11.71 -8.79
CA SER A 226 16.72 -10.81 -8.04
C SER A 226 17.28 -10.55 -6.65
N ARG A 227 17.39 -9.28 -6.27
CA ARG A 227 17.84 -8.87 -4.93
C ARG A 227 16.88 -9.33 -3.83
N TYR A 228 15.63 -9.66 -4.17
CA TYR A 228 14.65 -10.17 -3.22
C TYR A 228 14.84 -11.66 -2.89
N TRP A 229 15.43 -12.42 -3.82
CA TRP A 229 15.56 -13.88 -3.72
C TRP A 229 17.03 -14.32 -3.74
N GLN A 230 17.93 -13.43 -3.32
CA GLN A 230 19.37 -13.63 -3.43
C GLN A 230 19.80 -14.93 -2.73
N GLY A 231 20.57 -15.76 -3.42
CA GLY A 231 21.04 -17.07 -2.97
C GLY A 231 19.98 -18.19 -3.04
N LEU A 232 18.68 -17.87 -2.99
CA LEU A 232 17.63 -18.90 -3.01
C LEU A 232 17.54 -19.61 -4.36
N TYR A 233 17.82 -18.88 -5.44
CA TYR A 233 17.89 -19.45 -6.79
C TYR A 233 18.96 -20.57 -6.90
N GLU A 234 20.13 -20.37 -6.28
CA GLU A 234 21.19 -21.40 -6.26
C GLU A 234 20.74 -22.64 -5.49
N VAL A 235 20.04 -22.45 -4.37
CA VAL A 235 19.46 -23.55 -3.58
C VAL A 235 18.44 -24.35 -4.39
N PHE A 236 17.55 -23.70 -5.14
CA PHE A 236 16.57 -24.39 -6.00
C PHE A 236 17.26 -25.22 -7.08
N ARG A 237 18.25 -24.63 -7.75
CA ARG A 237 19.05 -25.29 -8.79
C ARG A 237 19.81 -26.49 -8.23
N GLU A 238 20.51 -26.34 -7.11
CA GLU A 238 21.29 -27.42 -6.47
C GLU A 238 20.39 -28.54 -5.92
N SER A 239 19.16 -28.21 -5.54
CA SER A 239 18.17 -29.18 -5.07
C SER A 239 17.38 -29.85 -6.19
N GLY A 240 17.62 -29.48 -7.46
CA GLY A 240 16.86 -29.98 -8.61
C GLY A 240 15.38 -29.60 -8.61
N VAL A 241 15.02 -28.50 -7.91
CA VAL A 241 13.65 -28.00 -7.84
C VAL A 241 13.40 -27.10 -9.05
N THR A 242 12.38 -27.42 -9.83
CA THR A 242 11.98 -26.58 -10.98
C THR A 242 11.12 -25.41 -10.52
N THR A 243 11.25 -24.26 -11.18
CA THR A 243 10.61 -23.01 -10.76
C THR A 243 9.82 -22.34 -11.87
N ASN A 244 8.61 -21.89 -11.54
CA ASN A 244 7.74 -21.08 -12.38
C ASN A 244 7.65 -19.66 -11.80
N TRP A 245 8.09 -18.66 -12.54
CA TRP A 245 8.17 -17.27 -12.09
C TRP A 245 7.12 -16.39 -12.78
N LEU A 246 6.09 -15.99 -12.04
CA LEU A 246 5.21 -14.89 -12.43
C LEU A 246 5.80 -13.58 -11.94
N GLN A 247 6.02 -12.65 -12.85
CA GLN A 247 6.80 -11.44 -12.60
C GLN A 247 5.92 -10.22 -12.82
N TYR A 248 5.64 -9.43 -11.78
CA TYR A 248 4.99 -8.13 -11.97
C TYR A 248 6.05 -7.05 -12.23
N PHE A 249 5.78 -6.15 -13.15
CA PHE A 249 6.78 -5.16 -13.56
C PHE A 249 6.81 -3.95 -12.64
N ALA A 250 8.01 -3.56 -12.21
CA ALA A 250 8.27 -2.31 -11.53
C ALA A 250 9.39 -1.56 -12.24
N THR A 251 9.13 -0.30 -12.59
CA THR A 251 10.14 0.54 -13.25
C THR A 251 11.30 0.81 -12.31
N SER A 252 12.52 0.65 -12.80
CA SER A 252 13.76 1.07 -12.12
C SER A 252 14.64 1.87 -13.09
N ALA A 253 15.72 2.47 -12.57
CA ALA A 253 16.69 3.16 -13.43
C ALA A 253 17.30 2.20 -14.48
N ASP A 254 17.44 0.93 -14.10
CA ASP A 254 17.98 -0.12 -14.96
C ASP A 254 16.95 -0.72 -15.93
N VAL A 255 15.68 -0.83 -15.50
CA VAL A 255 14.58 -1.39 -16.30
C VAL A 255 13.46 -0.36 -16.43
N PRO A 256 13.57 0.59 -17.37
CA PRO A 256 12.68 1.73 -17.44
C PRO A 256 11.30 1.39 -18.01
N ASP A 257 11.20 0.33 -18.82
CA ASP A 257 9.96 -0.03 -19.53
C ASP A 257 9.79 -1.55 -19.73
N LEU A 258 8.54 -1.92 -20.06
CA LEU A 258 8.15 -3.31 -20.31
C LEU A 258 8.77 -3.89 -21.59
N ALA A 259 9.21 -3.06 -22.54
CA ALA A 259 9.86 -3.57 -23.75
C ALA A 259 11.26 -4.10 -23.43
N THR A 260 11.99 -3.38 -22.58
CA THR A 260 13.29 -3.78 -22.03
C THR A 260 13.13 -5.03 -21.17
N ALA A 261 12.16 -5.03 -20.25
CA ALA A 261 11.88 -6.22 -19.43
C ALA A 261 11.56 -7.46 -20.27
N SER A 262 10.74 -7.29 -21.32
CA SER A 262 10.39 -8.36 -22.24
C SER A 262 11.61 -8.93 -22.96
N SER A 263 12.51 -8.06 -23.46
CA SER A 263 13.76 -8.48 -24.13
C SER A 263 14.67 -9.29 -23.21
N TRP A 264 14.70 -8.96 -21.92
CA TRP A 264 15.53 -9.69 -20.96
C TRP A 264 14.93 -11.02 -20.56
N ILE A 265 13.60 -11.11 -20.42
CA ILE A 265 12.93 -12.39 -20.20
C ILE A 265 13.14 -13.33 -21.38
N ASP A 266 13.05 -12.83 -22.62
CA ASP A 266 13.34 -13.65 -23.81
C ASP A 266 14.77 -14.26 -23.76
N LYS A 267 15.74 -13.58 -23.14
CA LYS A 267 17.11 -14.08 -22.93
C LYS A 267 17.22 -15.04 -21.75
N ILE A 268 16.51 -14.79 -20.66
CA ILE A 268 16.49 -15.64 -19.46
C ILE A 268 15.84 -16.99 -19.81
N ASP A 269 14.71 -16.96 -20.49
CA ASP A 269 13.97 -18.15 -20.92
C ASP A 269 14.74 -19.00 -21.95
N ALA A 270 15.75 -18.43 -22.62
CA ALA A 270 16.63 -19.21 -23.50
C ALA A 270 17.46 -20.26 -22.72
N ASN A 271 17.58 -20.10 -21.40
CA ASN A 271 18.26 -21.02 -20.48
C ASN A 271 17.29 -21.57 -19.43
N SER A 272 16.06 -21.92 -19.81
CA SER A 272 14.99 -22.32 -18.87
C SER A 272 15.30 -23.55 -18.01
N GLU A 273 16.18 -24.45 -18.46
CA GLU A 273 16.66 -25.59 -17.65
C GLU A 273 17.41 -25.15 -16.39
N ASP A 274 18.15 -24.05 -16.50
CA ASP A 274 18.86 -23.44 -15.38
C ASP A 274 17.94 -22.44 -14.67
N GLN A 275 17.35 -21.51 -15.41
CA GLN A 275 16.69 -20.30 -14.89
C GLN A 275 15.21 -20.52 -14.47
N GLY A 276 14.59 -21.61 -14.90
CA GLY A 276 13.15 -21.81 -14.78
C GLY A 276 12.36 -21.00 -15.83
N ASN A 277 11.03 -21.00 -15.69
CA ASN A 277 10.13 -20.33 -16.64
C ASN A 277 9.75 -18.94 -16.13
N HIS A 278 9.91 -17.89 -16.93
CA HIS A 278 9.56 -16.52 -16.54
C HIS A 278 8.42 -15.94 -17.38
N VAL A 279 7.46 -15.29 -16.72
CA VAL A 279 6.35 -14.63 -17.41
C VAL A 279 6.03 -13.30 -16.75
N LEU A 280 5.92 -12.24 -17.56
CA LEU A 280 5.40 -10.96 -17.08
C LEU A 280 3.89 -11.03 -16.87
N LEU A 281 3.42 -10.62 -15.70
CA LEU A 281 2.00 -10.57 -15.37
C LEU A 281 1.21 -9.68 -16.33
N GLU A 282 1.83 -8.60 -16.82
CA GLU A 282 1.24 -7.69 -17.80
C GLU A 282 0.97 -8.36 -19.16
N SER A 283 1.56 -9.52 -19.45
CA SER A 283 1.29 -10.26 -20.68
C SER A 283 -0.14 -10.82 -20.74
N TYR A 284 -0.75 -11.05 -19.57
CA TYR A 284 -2.14 -11.47 -19.40
C TYR A 284 -3.15 -10.34 -19.67
N ALA A 285 -2.68 -9.09 -19.78
CA ALA A 285 -3.53 -7.95 -20.11
C ALA A 285 -4.11 -8.09 -21.53
N SER A 286 -5.45 -8.15 -21.63
CA SER A 286 -6.18 -8.25 -22.90
C SER A 286 -7.33 -7.24 -22.96
N PRO A 287 -7.85 -6.84 -24.13
CA PRO A 287 -8.96 -5.88 -24.22
C PRO A 287 -10.20 -6.36 -23.46
N ARG A 288 -10.43 -7.69 -23.46
CA ARG A 288 -11.50 -8.33 -22.69
C ARG A 288 -11.30 -8.12 -21.19
N LEU A 289 -10.08 -8.25 -20.69
CA LEU A 289 -9.73 -7.96 -19.30
C LEU A 289 -9.96 -6.49 -18.94
N HIS A 290 -9.51 -5.55 -19.78
CA HIS A 290 -9.72 -4.12 -19.55
C HIS A 290 -11.22 -3.77 -19.53
N ALA A 291 -12.00 -4.32 -20.46
CA ALA A 291 -13.46 -4.15 -20.49
C ALA A 291 -14.12 -4.73 -19.22
N ARG A 292 -13.68 -5.91 -18.76
CA ARG A 292 -14.14 -6.53 -17.50
C ARG A 292 -13.80 -5.67 -16.29
N ALA A 293 -12.58 -5.16 -16.19
CA ALA A 293 -12.16 -4.28 -15.09
C ALA A 293 -12.97 -2.97 -15.08
N LEU A 294 -13.16 -2.36 -16.24
CA LEU A 294 -13.98 -1.15 -16.41
C LEU A 294 -15.44 -1.41 -16.02
N TRP A 295 -16.03 -2.52 -16.49
CA TRP A 295 -17.40 -2.90 -16.16
C TRP A 295 -17.58 -3.11 -14.67
N ARG A 296 -16.69 -3.89 -14.03
CA ARG A 296 -16.71 -4.10 -12.57
C ARG A 296 -16.62 -2.78 -11.81
N TRP A 297 -15.71 -1.90 -12.22
CA TRP A 297 -15.56 -0.59 -11.62
C TRP A 297 -16.85 0.24 -11.72
N ILE A 298 -17.48 0.33 -12.91
CA ILE A 298 -18.74 1.05 -13.12
C ILE A 298 -19.86 0.47 -12.24
N CYS A 299 -20.01 -0.86 -12.21
CA CYS A 299 -21.02 -1.54 -11.41
C CYS A 299 -20.84 -1.30 -9.90
N GLN A 300 -19.63 -0.99 -9.44
CA GLN A 300 -19.33 -0.78 -8.03
C GLN A 300 -19.61 0.65 -7.56
N LEU A 301 -19.57 1.64 -8.46
CA LEU A 301 -19.75 3.06 -8.13
C LEU A 301 -21.02 3.36 -7.29
N PRO A 302 -22.20 2.76 -7.57
CA PRO A 302 -23.38 3.00 -6.74
C PRO A 302 -23.21 2.51 -5.29
N SER A 303 -22.57 1.35 -5.10
CA SER A 303 -22.30 0.77 -3.78
C SER A 303 -21.34 1.61 -2.95
N MET A 304 -20.53 2.44 -3.60
CA MET A 304 -19.54 3.34 -2.98
C MET A 304 -20.13 4.68 -2.54
N VAL A 305 -21.30 5.10 -3.04
CA VAL A 305 -21.92 6.37 -2.63
C VAL A 305 -22.24 6.41 -1.13
N PRO A 306 -22.88 5.38 -0.53
CA PRO A 306 -23.14 5.35 0.91
C PRO A 306 -21.86 5.37 1.76
N LEU A 307 -20.74 4.87 1.23
CA LEU A 307 -19.44 4.84 1.92
C LEU A 307 -18.84 6.25 2.15
N ARG A 308 -19.46 7.30 1.60
CA ARG A 308 -19.15 8.69 2.01
C ARG A 308 -19.57 8.98 3.45
N ALA A 309 -20.41 8.14 4.05
CA ALA A 309 -20.82 8.26 5.45
C ALA A 309 -19.63 8.15 6.43
N LEU A 310 -18.52 7.52 6.03
CA LEU A 310 -17.28 7.48 6.84
C LEU A 310 -16.72 8.89 7.13
N ALA A 311 -17.11 9.88 6.35
CA ALA A 311 -16.72 11.27 6.57
C ALA A 311 -17.58 12.02 7.60
N ARG A 312 -18.67 11.42 8.08
CA ARG A 312 -19.58 12.06 9.04
C ARG A 312 -18.93 12.11 10.42
N PRO A 313 -19.11 13.22 11.18
CA PRO A 313 -18.72 13.25 12.58
C PRO A 313 -19.38 12.11 13.37
N GLY A 314 -18.63 11.50 14.29
CA GLY A 314 -19.12 10.40 15.13
C GLY A 314 -19.33 9.06 14.43
N PHE A 315 -18.90 8.89 13.17
CA PHE A 315 -18.93 7.59 12.51
C PHE A 315 -17.76 6.71 12.95
N GLY A 316 -18.02 5.43 13.16
CA GLY A 316 -16.99 4.42 13.39
C GLY A 316 -16.40 4.43 14.80
N PRO A 317 -15.30 3.69 15.01
CA PRO A 317 -14.62 3.60 16.31
C PRO A 317 -14.06 4.94 16.78
N ASP A 318 -13.77 5.05 18.08
CA ASP A 318 -13.23 6.29 18.70
C ASP A 318 -12.00 6.83 17.97
N LEU A 319 -11.08 5.93 17.59
CA LEU A 319 -9.86 6.27 16.88
C LEU A 319 -10.13 6.80 15.45
N HIS A 320 -11.26 6.46 14.84
CA HIS A 320 -11.61 6.89 13.49
C HIS A 320 -11.69 8.40 13.36
N ALA A 321 -12.23 9.09 14.36
CA ALA A 321 -12.33 10.55 14.32
C ALA A 321 -10.95 11.22 14.19
N ILE A 322 -9.95 10.67 14.89
CA ILE A 322 -8.55 11.14 14.88
C ILE A 322 -7.87 10.81 13.54
N LEU A 323 -8.06 9.60 13.03
CA LEU A 323 -7.37 9.10 11.83
C LEU A 323 -8.00 9.57 10.52
N TRP A 324 -9.31 9.85 10.51
CA TRP A 324 -10.02 10.20 9.29
C TRP A 324 -9.39 11.34 8.47
N PRO A 325 -8.90 12.45 9.07
CA PRO A 325 -8.25 13.53 8.32
C PRO A 325 -7.07 13.06 7.47
N VAL A 326 -6.33 12.03 7.89
CA VAL A 326 -5.15 11.54 7.17
C VAL A 326 -5.50 10.48 6.13
N VAL A 327 -6.50 9.63 6.37
CA VAL A 327 -6.87 8.55 5.42
C VAL A 327 -7.89 8.98 4.36
N ARG A 328 -8.62 10.08 4.58
CA ARG A 328 -9.75 10.50 3.74
C ARG A 328 -9.42 10.64 2.25
N GLU A 329 -8.29 11.24 1.90
CA GLU A 329 -7.98 11.53 0.49
C GLU A 329 -7.70 10.25 -0.31
N GLU A 330 -6.97 9.30 0.28
CA GLU A 330 -6.70 8.00 -0.32
C GLU A 330 -7.95 7.11 -0.31
N TRP A 331 -8.75 7.15 0.76
CA TRP A 331 -10.03 6.46 0.79
C TRP A 331 -10.95 6.87 -0.37
N LEU A 332 -11.02 8.17 -0.67
CA LEU A 332 -11.82 8.62 -1.80
C LEU A 332 -11.23 8.16 -3.15
N ASP A 333 -9.92 7.93 -3.23
CA ASP A 333 -9.27 7.33 -4.40
C ASP A 333 -9.54 5.81 -4.49
N ASP A 334 -9.63 5.10 -3.37
CA ASP A 334 -10.09 3.70 -3.28
C ASP A 334 -11.53 3.54 -3.80
N LEU A 335 -12.38 4.54 -3.53
CA LEU A 335 -13.79 4.49 -3.94
C LEU A 335 -14.01 4.76 -5.42
N ARG A 336 -13.24 5.63 -6.07
CA ARG A 336 -13.59 6.04 -7.46
C ARG A 336 -12.44 6.62 -8.28
N GLY A 337 -11.22 6.50 -7.79
CA GLY A 337 -10.05 7.10 -8.38
C GLY A 337 -9.12 6.09 -9.05
N ALA A 338 -7.86 6.48 -9.23
CA ALA A 338 -6.88 5.65 -9.92
C ALA A 338 -6.62 4.34 -9.18
N ARG A 339 -6.46 4.40 -7.85
CA ARG A 339 -6.29 3.23 -6.98
C ARG A 339 -7.48 2.26 -7.10
N SER A 340 -8.72 2.77 -7.10
CA SER A 340 -9.92 1.97 -7.33
C SER A 340 -9.87 1.16 -8.64
N MET A 341 -9.47 1.80 -9.74
CA MET A 341 -9.32 1.12 -11.04
C MET A 341 -8.18 0.11 -11.01
N ASN A 342 -7.04 0.45 -10.41
CA ASN A 342 -5.90 -0.45 -10.28
C ASN A 342 -6.27 -1.71 -9.49
N HIS A 343 -7.11 -1.61 -8.45
CA HIS A 343 -7.60 -2.80 -7.74
C HIS A 343 -8.40 -3.74 -8.66
N GLN A 344 -9.25 -3.18 -9.53
CA GLN A 344 -10.02 -3.98 -10.50
C GLN A 344 -9.11 -4.62 -11.56
N LEU A 345 -8.07 -3.91 -12.00
CA LEU A 345 -7.08 -4.43 -12.94
C LEU A 345 -6.24 -5.55 -12.32
N TRP A 346 -5.70 -5.34 -11.11
CA TRP A 346 -4.94 -6.35 -10.37
C TRP A 346 -5.77 -7.61 -10.15
N LEU A 347 -7.02 -7.47 -9.68
CA LEU A 347 -7.89 -8.62 -9.51
C LEU A 347 -8.12 -9.35 -10.84
N ALA A 348 -8.42 -8.64 -11.91
CA ALA A 348 -8.70 -9.25 -13.20
C ALA A 348 -7.47 -9.92 -13.85
N VAL A 349 -6.27 -9.36 -13.67
CA VAL A 349 -5.02 -9.93 -14.21
C VAL A 349 -4.55 -11.14 -13.42
N PHE A 350 -4.68 -11.13 -12.09
CA PHE A 350 -4.37 -12.31 -11.29
C PHE A 350 -5.37 -13.44 -11.52
N GLU A 351 -6.67 -13.15 -11.63
CA GLU A 351 -7.67 -14.15 -12.02
C GLU A 351 -7.32 -14.79 -13.37
N ALA A 352 -6.84 -14.00 -14.33
CA ALA A 352 -6.43 -14.50 -15.65
C ALA A 352 -5.13 -15.32 -15.60
N ALA A 353 -4.14 -14.86 -14.84
CA ALA A 353 -2.85 -15.56 -14.70
C ALA A 353 -3.01 -16.88 -13.95
N CYS A 354 -3.66 -16.87 -12.78
CA CYS A 354 -3.88 -18.08 -11.99
C CYS A 354 -4.81 -19.07 -12.71
N GLY A 355 -5.83 -18.59 -13.43
CA GLY A 355 -6.69 -19.48 -14.22
C GLY A 355 -6.02 -20.14 -15.42
N ASP A 356 -4.87 -19.64 -15.87
CA ASP A 356 -4.08 -20.19 -16.97
C ASP A 356 -2.97 -21.14 -16.50
N LEU A 357 -2.55 -21.02 -15.24
CA LEU A 357 -1.55 -21.90 -14.63
C LEU A 357 -2.11 -23.34 -14.50
N PRO A 358 -1.30 -24.38 -14.81
CA PRO A 358 -1.63 -25.73 -14.36
C PRO A 358 -1.66 -25.74 -12.82
N HIS A 359 -2.31 -26.75 -12.22
CA HIS A 359 -2.34 -26.84 -10.76
C HIS A 359 -0.91 -26.80 -10.19
N GLN A 360 -0.69 -25.92 -9.22
CA GLN A 360 0.61 -25.69 -8.58
C GLN A 360 0.40 -26.02 -7.10
N ARG A 361 1.27 -26.86 -6.53
CA ARG A 361 1.11 -27.31 -5.14
C ARG A 361 1.54 -26.27 -4.12
N ARG A 362 2.53 -25.44 -4.45
CA ARG A 362 3.12 -24.43 -3.56
C ARG A 362 3.42 -23.15 -4.33
N GLY A 363 3.00 -22.03 -3.77
CA GLY A 363 3.28 -20.69 -4.27
C GLY A 363 4.02 -19.85 -3.23
N LEU A 364 5.11 -19.22 -3.65
CA LEU A 364 5.83 -18.22 -2.85
C LEU A 364 5.57 -16.83 -3.41
N TYR A 365 5.43 -15.85 -2.54
CA TYR A 365 5.34 -14.44 -2.92
C TYR A 365 5.97 -13.57 -1.84
N LEU A 366 6.36 -12.34 -2.22
CA LEU A 366 6.88 -11.35 -1.28
C LEU A 366 5.73 -10.77 -0.46
N TYR A 367 5.83 -10.84 0.87
CA TYR A 367 4.86 -10.25 1.78
C TYR A 367 5.29 -8.85 2.21
N GLU A 368 4.99 -7.87 1.38
CA GLU A 368 5.28 -6.44 1.60
C GLU A 368 4.07 -5.68 2.16
N GLY A 369 2.92 -6.37 2.32
CA GLY A 369 1.67 -5.77 2.76
C GLY A 369 1.01 -4.91 1.69
N ALA A 370 1.34 -5.13 0.41
CA ALA A 370 0.79 -4.40 -0.72
C ALA A 370 -0.63 -4.87 -1.08
N SER A 371 -1.42 -3.95 -1.64
CA SER A 371 -2.83 -4.23 -2.01
C SER A 371 -2.97 -5.40 -3.01
N TRP A 372 -2.05 -5.54 -3.96
CA TRP A 372 -2.08 -6.58 -5.00
C TRP A 372 -1.97 -8.00 -4.43
N GLU A 373 -1.31 -8.18 -3.28
CA GLU A 373 -1.12 -9.50 -2.64
C GLU A 373 -2.46 -10.15 -2.31
N ARG A 374 -3.45 -9.35 -1.89
CA ARG A 374 -4.80 -9.85 -1.58
C ARG A 374 -5.53 -10.33 -2.82
N ALA A 375 -5.35 -9.66 -3.94
CA ALA A 375 -5.89 -10.09 -5.23
C ALA A 375 -5.23 -11.39 -5.70
N PHE A 376 -3.90 -11.50 -5.57
CA PHE A 376 -3.17 -12.72 -5.90
C PHE A 376 -3.63 -13.92 -5.05
N VAL A 377 -3.63 -13.80 -3.72
CA VAL A 377 -4.04 -14.89 -2.82
C VAL A 377 -5.48 -15.33 -3.10
N HIS A 378 -6.38 -14.38 -3.40
CA HIS A 378 -7.74 -14.72 -3.79
C HIS A 378 -7.80 -15.49 -5.12
N ALA A 379 -7.07 -15.03 -6.14
CA ALA A 379 -7.03 -15.68 -7.44
C ALA A 379 -6.40 -17.08 -7.37
N TRP A 380 -5.31 -17.22 -6.61
CA TRP A 380 -4.63 -18.49 -6.36
C TRP A 380 -5.57 -19.55 -5.79
N ARG A 381 -6.29 -19.19 -4.71
CA ARG A 381 -7.26 -20.08 -4.07
C ARG A 381 -8.46 -20.37 -4.97
N SER A 382 -8.96 -19.36 -5.68
CA SER A 382 -10.12 -19.51 -6.57
C SER A 382 -9.83 -20.39 -7.78
N ALA A 383 -8.58 -20.43 -8.24
CA ALA A 383 -8.12 -21.32 -9.30
C ALA A 383 -7.81 -22.74 -8.81
N GLY A 384 -7.90 -23.01 -7.50
CA GLY A 384 -7.69 -24.33 -6.92
C GLY A 384 -6.23 -24.76 -6.85
N HIS A 385 -5.28 -23.82 -6.77
CA HIS A 385 -3.90 -24.13 -6.44
C HIS A 385 -3.74 -24.51 -4.95
N GLY A 386 -2.58 -25.04 -4.58
CA GLY A 386 -2.25 -25.52 -3.24
C GLY A 386 -1.84 -24.41 -2.27
N GLU A 387 -0.79 -24.68 -1.50
CA GLU A 387 -0.30 -23.85 -0.38
C GLU A 387 0.21 -22.48 -0.82
#